data_AF-A0AAD8AZP5-F1
#
_entry.id   AF-A0AAD8AZP5-F1
#
_cell.length_a   1.000
_cell.length_b   1.000
_cell.length_c   1.000
_cell.angle_alpha   90.00
_cell.angle_beta   90.00
_cell.angle_gamma   90.00
#
_symmetry.space_group_name_H-M   'P 1'
#
loop_
_entity.id
_entity.type
_entity.pdbx_description
1 polymer ?
#
loop_
_entity_poly.entity_id
_entity_poly.type
_entity_poly.pdbx_seq_one_letter_code
_entity_poly.pdbx_strand_id
1 'polypeptide(L)'
;MDLYLEESIDLSRFIIEPVAQIYDYSCLLLKLYLQAIQFVIVIYFCHFIAVSLFTLGKNALRYVPDFSFIASHKQYQLRTEESKDGIFSPVCLHNSNTVCTKNLNHQNFIPMKDFRMADLPKGFQTIDLYSSIVNFSKLVVKIVVTSFSKDRCPGLNLMDHDLDPNDRGMNGSGHFWDFSKCRWHESPCPCSTCRAEGTRSQGWGELHVFTANHVVCNNEEAWQTKIYYGYDGNCQYSPEILVGYQVVQCSETDDTCELVVITHDRVFLDKVKSQIDTCMKTSRAISDLEMVTLLQKGKYLTIIISHPHGFEKQVSIGFSKGRSVVQNDRGFTVGVKYSYDTPTCPGSSGAPVFVVGKERSTLRYPPHVSGNVKRNRNFSGTGQERDEPIGFWTNLKNSAVVFILSRPFSVREKPLLIVNVIFVKLKRCVYWIRNILF
;
A
#
# COMPACT_ATOMS: atom_id res chain seq x y z
N MET A 1 36.68 79.08 21.90
CA MET A 1 35.81 77.98 21.40
C MET A 1 36.59 77.05 20.44
N ASP A 2 37.83 77.41 20.07
CA ASP A 2 38.68 76.60 19.18
C ASP A 2 39.58 75.56 19.86
N LEU A 3 39.69 75.58 21.20
CA LEU A 3 40.45 74.57 21.96
C LEU A 3 39.69 73.26 22.23
N TYR A 4 38.38 73.21 21.95
CA TYR A 4 37.55 72.00 22.15
C TYR A 4 37.37 71.17 20.88
N LEU A 5 37.81 71.66 19.72
CA LEU A 5 37.66 70.97 18.43
C LEU A 5 38.82 70.01 18.13
N GLU A 6 40.04 70.28 18.61
CA GLU A 6 41.19 69.39 18.37
C GLU A 6 41.13 68.08 19.18
N GLU A 7 40.60 68.08 20.41
CA GLU A 7 40.44 66.82 21.19
C GLU A 7 39.34 65.89 20.65
N SER A 8 38.37 66.43 19.90
CA SER A 8 37.26 65.64 19.34
C SER A 8 37.66 64.79 18.12
N ILE A 9 38.76 65.17 17.44
CA ILE A 9 39.23 64.49 16.22
C ILE A 9 39.97 63.20 16.59
N ASP A 10 40.65 63.16 17.74
CA ASP A 10 41.46 62.00 18.14
C ASP A 10 40.61 60.81 18.65
N LEU A 11 39.45 61.09 19.24
CA LEU A 11 38.53 60.05 19.72
C LEU A 11 37.92 59.23 18.56
N SER A 12 37.76 59.83 17.39
CA SER A 12 37.22 59.15 16.21
C SER A 12 38.20 58.10 15.68
N ARG A 13 39.50 58.35 15.71
CA ARG A 13 40.53 57.36 15.32
C ARG A 13 40.60 56.21 16.33
N PHE A 14 40.48 56.51 17.62
CA PHE A 14 40.54 55.49 18.68
C PHE A 14 39.37 54.50 18.66
N ILE A 15 38.21 54.89 18.10
CA ILE A 15 37.01 54.03 18.06
C ILE A 15 36.79 53.41 16.68
N ILE A 16 37.06 54.14 15.59
CA ILE A 16 36.73 53.66 14.24
C ILE A 16 37.71 52.57 13.76
N GLU A 17 39.01 52.69 14.06
CA GLU A 17 40.00 51.69 13.61
C GLU A 17 39.79 50.30 14.22
N PRO A 18 39.54 50.14 15.55
CA PRO A 18 39.25 48.84 16.13
C PRO A 18 37.96 48.21 15.60
N VAL A 19 36.92 49.02 15.32
CA VAL A 19 35.65 48.54 14.78
C VAL A 19 35.81 48.03 13.34
N ALA A 20 36.61 48.72 12.52
CA ALA A 20 36.95 48.26 11.17
C ALA A 20 37.71 46.92 11.19
N GLN A 21 38.68 46.77 12.10
CA GLN A 21 39.41 45.51 12.27
C GLN A 21 38.49 44.36 12.70
N ILE A 22 37.57 44.58 13.66
CA ILE A 22 36.60 43.57 14.08
C ILE A 22 35.69 43.14 12.91
N TYR A 23 35.31 44.08 12.04
CA TYR A 23 34.51 43.78 10.85
C TYR A 23 35.29 42.90 9.86
N ASP A 24 36.55 43.22 9.60
CA ASP A 24 37.42 42.42 8.71
C ASP A 24 37.65 41.00 9.24
N TYR A 25 37.89 40.84 10.55
CA TYR A 25 38.00 39.51 11.17
C TYR A 25 36.69 38.73 11.08
N SER A 26 35.55 39.39 11.24
CA SER A 26 34.22 38.75 11.12
C SER A 26 33.95 38.28 9.70
N CYS A 27 34.32 39.08 8.69
CA CYS A 27 34.23 38.71 7.28
C CYS A 27 35.17 37.53 6.93
N LEU A 28 36.39 37.52 7.47
CA LEU A 28 37.33 36.42 7.28
C LEU A 28 36.82 35.12 7.92
N LEU A 29 36.29 35.19 9.13
CA LEU A 29 35.70 34.04 9.84
C LEU A 29 34.50 33.48 9.07
N LEU A 30 33.63 34.35 8.55
CA LEU A 30 32.50 33.94 7.72
C LEU A 30 32.96 33.25 6.43
N LYS A 31 34.01 33.75 5.79
CA LYS A 31 34.59 33.14 4.58
C LYS A 31 35.17 31.75 4.87
N LEU A 32 35.90 31.59 5.98
CA LEU A 32 36.42 30.29 6.43
C LEU A 32 35.30 29.32 6.77
N TYR A 33 34.24 29.79 7.44
CA TYR A 33 33.07 28.98 7.78
C TYR A 33 32.33 28.49 6.52
N LEU A 34 32.17 29.36 5.51
CA LEU A 34 31.58 28.99 4.22
C LEU A 34 32.45 27.97 3.46
N GLN A 35 33.77 28.11 3.49
CA GLN A 35 34.69 27.14 2.90
C GLN A 35 34.61 25.77 3.60
N ALA A 36 34.52 25.74 4.93
CA ALA A 36 34.33 24.51 5.68
C ALA A 36 33.01 23.81 5.33
N ILE A 37 31.91 24.57 5.19
CA ILE A 37 30.61 24.02 4.75
C ILE A 37 30.72 23.44 3.34
N GLN A 38 31.36 24.16 2.40
CA GLN A 38 31.57 23.66 1.04
C GLN A 38 32.36 22.35 1.04
N PHE A 39 33.41 22.26 1.85
CA PHE A 39 34.23 21.05 1.99
C PHE A 39 33.42 19.86 2.53
N VAL A 40 32.61 20.08 3.57
CA VAL A 40 31.71 19.06 4.12
C VAL A 40 30.70 18.59 3.07
N ILE A 41 30.08 19.51 2.31
CA ILE A 41 29.15 19.15 1.24
C ILE A 41 29.83 18.27 0.18
N VAL A 42 31.05 18.60 -0.23
CA VAL A 42 31.82 17.80 -1.19
C VAL A 42 32.09 16.39 -0.64
N ILE A 43 32.48 16.26 0.63
CA ILE A 43 32.68 14.95 1.27
C ILE A 43 31.38 14.13 1.26
N TYR A 44 30.26 14.72 1.67
CA TYR A 44 28.97 14.01 1.67
C TYR A 44 28.54 13.61 0.26
N PHE A 45 28.78 14.46 -0.74
CA PHE A 45 28.46 14.15 -2.14
C PHE A 45 29.33 13.01 -2.69
N CYS A 46 30.64 13.02 -2.40
CA CYS A 46 31.55 11.93 -2.75
C CYS A 46 31.14 10.61 -2.08
N HIS A 47 30.78 10.65 -0.79
CA HIS A 47 30.29 9.47 -0.06
C HIS A 47 28.98 8.93 -0.66
N PHE A 48 28.04 9.83 -1.02
CA PHE A 48 26.79 9.44 -1.66
C PHE A 48 27.01 8.78 -3.03
N ILE A 49 27.93 9.30 -3.85
CA ILE A 49 28.32 8.68 -5.12
C ILE A 49 28.92 7.30 -4.87
N ALA A 50 29.84 7.17 -3.92
CA ALA A 50 30.48 5.90 -3.59
C ALA A 50 29.46 4.82 -3.17
N VAL A 51 28.52 5.17 -2.28
CA VAL A 51 27.44 4.26 -1.84
C VAL A 51 26.51 3.89 -3.01
N SER A 52 26.19 4.84 -3.87
CA SER A 52 25.33 4.60 -5.04
C SER A 52 25.99 3.66 -6.04
N LEU A 53 27.28 3.88 -6.35
CA LEU A 53 28.07 3.00 -7.22
C LEU A 53 28.23 1.59 -6.64
N PHE A 54 28.47 1.49 -5.34
CA PHE A 54 28.56 0.19 -4.66
C PHE A 54 27.22 -0.58 -4.69
N THR A 55 26.11 0.13 -4.54
CA THR A 55 24.76 -0.47 -4.59
C THR A 55 24.41 -0.92 -6.02
N LEU A 56 24.76 -0.13 -7.03
CA LEU A 56 24.61 -0.49 -8.44
C LEU A 56 25.45 -1.73 -8.80
N GLY A 57 26.70 -1.80 -8.33
CA GLY A 57 27.56 -2.97 -8.55
C GLY A 57 27.02 -4.27 -7.94
N LYS A 58 26.43 -4.20 -6.73
CA LYS A 58 25.79 -5.35 -6.08
C LYS A 58 24.53 -5.83 -6.79
N ASN A 59 23.78 -4.92 -7.41
CA ASN A 59 22.56 -5.27 -8.14
C ASN A 59 22.85 -5.83 -9.55
N ALA A 60 23.94 -5.39 -10.19
CA ALA A 60 24.38 -5.93 -11.48
C ALA A 60 24.82 -7.40 -11.39
N LEU A 61 25.36 -7.84 -10.25
CA LEU A 61 25.80 -9.23 -10.02
C LEU A 61 24.68 -10.19 -9.61
N ARG A 62 23.44 -9.71 -9.39
CA ARG A 62 22.28 -10.55 -9.02
C ARG A 62 21.37 -10.93 -10.19
N TYR A 63 21.68 -10.48 -11.41
CA TYR A 63 20.95 -10.84 -12.62
C TYR A 63 21.74 -11.84 -13.46
N VAL A 64 21.85 -13.07 -12.97
CA VAL A 64 22.03 -14.26 -13.81
C VAL A 64 20.79 -15.11 -13.55
N PRO A 65 19.83 -15.22 -14.50
CA PRO A 65 18.65 -16.04 -14.28
C PRO A 65 19.06 -17.51 -14.34
N ASP A 66 18.91 -18.19 -13.21
CA ASP A 66 19.03 -19.64 -13.10
C ASP A 66 17.80 -20.29 -13.75
N PHE A 67 17.99 -20.84 -14.94
CA PHE A 67 17.00 -21.64 -15.66
C PHE A 67 17.12 -23.10 -15.26
N SER A 68 16.68 -23.43 -14.05
CA SER A 68 16.48 -24.82 -13.67
C SER A 68 15.39 -24.96 -12.61
N PHE A 69 14.14 -25.21 -13.05
CA PHE A 69 13.26 -26.19 -12.40
C PHE A 69 11.99 -26.45 -13.23
N ILE A 70 11.91 -27.64 -13.82
CA ILE A 70 10.69 -28.28 -14.31
C ILE A 70 10.44 -29.54 -13.46
N ALA A 71 9.16 -29.79 -13.21
CA ALA A 71 8.53 -31.03 -12.75
C ALA A 71 8.60 -31.40 -11.26
N SER A 72 7.45 -31.30 -10.59
CA SER A 72 6.76 -32.51 -10.11
C SER A 72 5.25 -32.24 -9.95
N HIS A 73 4.44 -33.10 -10.55
CA HIS A 73 2.99 -33.13 -10.42
C HIS A 73 2.59 -34.05 -9.25
N LYS A 74 1.64 -33.61 -8.42
CA LYS A 74 0.77 -34.51 -7.65
C LYS A 74 -0.68 -34.11 -7.91
N GLN A 75 -1.46 -35.06 -8.43
CA GLN A 75 -2.92 -34.97 -8.53
C GLN A 75 -3.52 -35.12 -7.14
N TYR A 76 -4.38 -34.17 -6.75
CA TYR A 76 -5.36 -34.35 -5.68
C TYR A 76 -6.74 -34.08 -6.24
N GLN A 77 -7.65 -35.04 -6.05
CA GLN A 77 -9.06 -34.91 -6.45
C GLN A 77 -9.79 -34.02 -5.44
N LEU A 78 -10.34 -32.90 -5.93
CA LEU A 78 -11.29 -32.08 -5.19
C LEU A 78 -12.71 -32.55 -5.51
N ARG A 79 -13.43 -32.99 -4.47
CA ARG A 79 -14.85 -33.31 -4.52
C ARG A 79 -15.65 -32.03 -4.24
N THR A 80 -16.44 -31.58 -5.21
CA THR A 80 -17.60 -30.71 -4.99
C THR A 80 -18.70 -31.15 -5.96
N GLU A 81 -19.87 -31.42 -5.38
CA GLU A 81 -21.17 -31.87 -5.91
C GLU A 81 -21.23 -32.32 -7.38
N GLU A 82 -21.46 -33.62 -7.56
CA GLU A 82 -21.56 -34.33 -8.83
C GLU A 82 -22.77 -33.84 -9.67
N SER A 83 -22.51 -33.14 -10.77
CA SER A 83 -23.36 -33.30 -11.95
C SER A 83 -23.12 -34.71 -12.49
N LYS A 84 -24.18 -35.40 -12.93
CA LYS A 84 -24.13 -36.80 -13.38
C LYS A 84 -23.16 -37.07 -14.54
N ASP A 85 -22.62 -36.03 -15.17
CA ASP A 85 -21.67 -36.10 -16.29
C ASP A 85 -20.25 -35.60 -15.94
N GLY A 86 -19.97 -35.21 -14.69
CA GLY A 86 -18.60 -35.06 -14.16
C GLY A 86 -17.71 -33.96 -14.73
N ILE A 87 -18.17 -33.19 -15.73
CA ILE A 87 -17.40 -32.09 -16.34
C ILE A 87 -18.09 -30.76 -15.99
N PHE A 88 -17.69 -30.16 -14.87
CA PHE A 88 -18.03 -28.76 -14.61
C PHE A 88 -17.14 -27.85 -15.46
N SER A 89 -17.72 -27.26 -16.50
CA SER A 89 -17.12 -26.07 -17.09
C SER A 89 -17.15 -24.96 -16.03
N PRO A 90 -16.00 -24.35 -15.66
CA PRO A 90 -16.02 -23.23 -14.74
C PRO A 90 -16.89 -22.12 -15.34
N VAL A 91 -17.89 -21.70 -14.56
CA VAL A 91 -18.75 -20.59 -14.93
C VAL A 91 -17.93 -19.31 -14.72
N CYS A 92 -17.72 -18.55 -15.79
CA CYS A 92 -17.11 -17.23 -15.70
C CYS A 92 -18.17 -16.17 -15.40
N LEU A 93 -17.76 -15.05 -14.81
CA LEU A 93 -18.67 -13.96 -14.43
C LEU A 93 -19.54 -13.50 -15.61
N HIS A 94 -18.92 -13.27 -16.76
CA HIS A 94 -19.57 -12.73 -17.96
C HIS A 94 -20.56 -13.71 -18.62
N ASN A 95 -20.44 -15.01 -18.37
CA ASN A 95 -21.34 -16.03 -18.91
C ASN A 95 -22.31 -16.57 -17.84
N SER A 96 -22.21 -16.07 -16.61
CA SER A 96 -23.15 -16.42 -15.54
C SER A 96 -24.51 -15.77 -15.82
N ASN A 97 -25.60 -16.52 -15.65
CA ASN A 97 -26.96 -15.94 -15.62
C ASN A 97 -27.24 -15.21 -14.30
N THR A 98 -26.20 -14.82 -13.56
CA THR A 98 -26.34 -14.14 -12.26
C THR A 98 -26.83 -12.72 -12.50
N VAL A 99 -28.07 -12.45 -12.10
CA VAL A 99 -28.67 -11.11 -12.16
C VAL A 99 -27.96 -10.23 -11.13
N CYS A 100 -27.17 -9.26 -11.60
CA CYS A 100 -26.50 -8.29 -10.75
C CYS A 100 -27.17 -6.92 -10.85
N THR A 101 -27.72 -6.45 -9.73
CA THR A 101 -28.36 -5.13 -9.63
C THR A 101 -27.35 -3.98 -9.52
N LYS A 102 -26.11 -4.27 -9.13
CA LYS A 102 -25.08 -3.25 -8.89
C LYS A 102 -24.30 -2.88 -10.16
N ASN A 103 -24.01 -3.85 -11.03
CA ASN A 103 -23.34 -3.62 -12.33
C ASN A 103 -23.99 -4.49 -13.40
N LEU A 104 -24.88 -3.90 -14.18
CA LEU A 104 -25.56 -4.61 -15.27
C LEU A 104 -24.53 -5.16 -16.27
N ASN A 105 -24.62 -6.46 -16.55
CA ASN A 105 -23.76 -7.20 -17.48
C ASN A 105 -22.26 -7.17 -17.16
N HIS A 106 -21.86 -6.69 -15.98
CA HIS A 106 -20.49 -6.72 -15.48
C HIS A 106 -19.42 -6.13 -16.44
N GLN A 107 -19.79 -5.24 -17.36
CA GLN A 107 -18.92 -4.75 -18.45
C GLN A 107 -17.62 -4.06 -17.99
N ASN A 108 -17.57 -3.63 -16.74
CA ASN A 108 -16.41 -2.95 -16.16
C ASN A 108 -15.52 -3.89 -15.31
N PHE A 109 -15.73 -5.20 -15.40
CA PHE A 109 -14.87 -6.22 -14.82
C PHE A 109 -14.02 -6.85 -15.93
N ILE A 110 -12.71 -6.88 -15.72
CA ILE A 110 -11.77 -7.50 -16.66
C ILE A 110 -11.24 -8.75 -15.98
N PRO A 111 -11.39 -9.94 -16.57
CA PRO A 111 -10.79 -11.15 -15.99
C PRO A 111 -9.29 -10.95 -15.85
N MET A 112 -8.72 -11.31 -14.70
CA MET A 112 -7.31 -11.01 -14.42
C MET A 112 -6.36 -11.64 -15.45
N LYS A 113 -6.73 -12.80 -16.01
CA LYS A 113 -6.02 -13.48 -17.11
C LYS A 113 -5.98 -12.68 -18.42
N ASP A 114 -6.98 -11.83 -18.63
CA ASP A 114 -7.16 -11.03 -19.85
C ASP A 114 -6.68 -9.58 -19.67
N PHE A 115 -6.33 -9.18 -18.44
CA PHE A 115 -5.90 -7.82 -18.12
C PHE A 115 -4.57 -7.44 -18.77
N ARG A 116 -4.59 -6.34 -19.52
CA ARG A 116 -3.48 -5.79 -20.30
C ARG A 116 -3.21 -4.36 -19.88
N MET A 117 -1.99 -3.89 -20.14
CA MET A 117 -1.61 -2.50 -19.90
C MET A 117 -2.54 -1.51 -20.65
N ALA A 118 -3.05 -1.89 -21.82
CA ALA A 118 -3.97 -1.06 -22.62
C ALA A 118 -5.33 -0.81 -21.92
N ASP A 119 -5.70 -1.64 -20.95
CA ASP A 119 -6.94 -1.49 -20.19
C ASP A 119 -6.83 -0.39 -19.12
N LEU A 120 -5.60 0.02 -18.78
CA LEU A 120 -5.38 1.19 -17.93
C LEU A 120 -5.69 2.47 -18.71
N PRO A 121 -6.20 3.53 -18.05
CA PRO A 121 -6.39 4.81 -18.72
C PRO A 121 -5.07 5.36 -19.28
N LYS A 122 -5.07 6.00 -20.45
CA LYS A 122 -3.84 6.41 -21.18
C LYS A 122 -2.73 7.04 -20.34
N GLY A 123 -3.06 7.86 -19.32
CA GLY A 123 -2.08 8.49 -18.43
C GLY A 123 -1.51 7.60 -17.33
N PHE A 124 -1.95 6.35 -17.26
CA PHE A 124 -1.61 5.33 -16.27
C PHE A 124 -1.06 4.06 -16.94
N GLN A 125 -0.88 4.06 -18.26
CA GLN A 125 -0.36 2.91 -19.01
C GLN A 125 1.16 2.80 -18.85
N THR A 126 1.62 2.55 -17.63
CA THR A 126 3.05 2.41 -17.32
C THR A 126 3.37 0.97 -16.93
N ILE A 127 4.59 0.55 -17.27
CA ILE A 127 5.05 -0.81 -17.00
C ILE A 127 5.10 -1.11 -15.51
N ASP A 128 5.45 -0.12 -14.68
CA ASP A 128 5.56 -0.27 -13.23
C ASP A 128 4.19 -0.43 -12.57
N LEU A 129 3.20 0.36 -12.98
CA LEU A 129 1.83 0.23 -12.47
C LEU A 129 1.22 -1.10 -12.91
N TYR A 130 1.32 -1.44 -14.20
CA TYR A 130 0.85 -2.73 -14.71
C TYR A 130 1.48 -3.91 -13.96
N SER A 131 2.82 -3.90 -13.81
CA SER A 131 3.54 -4.95 -13.09
C SER A 131 3.14 -5.01 -11.61
N SER A 132 2.89 -3.87 -10.98
CA SER A 132 2.42 -3.80 -9.59
C SER A 132 1.04 -4.43 -9.45
N ILE A 133 0.10 -4.15 -10.36
CA ILE A 133 -1.24 -4.75 -10.37
C ILE A 133 -1.16 -6.27 -10.57
N VAL A 134 -0.35 -6.73 -11.54
CA VAL A 134 -0.17 -8.15 -11.82
C VAL A 134 0.50 -8.89 -10.66
N ASN A 135 1.46 -8.27 -9.98
CA ASN A 135 2.07 -8.88 -8.81
C ASN A 135 1.10 -8.92 -7.64
N PHE A 136 0.38 -7.83 -7.40
CA PHE A 136 -0.57 -7.73 -6.30
C PHE A 136 -1.76 -8.68 -6.48
N SER A 137 -2.20 -8.95 -7.72
CA SER A 137 -3.27 -9.92 -8.00
C SER A 137 -2.93 -11.35 -7.58
N LYS A 138 -1.64 -11.68 -7.44
CA LYS A 138 -1.18 -12.99 -6.92
C LYS A 138 -1.47 -13.15 -5.44
N LEU A 139 -1.61 -12.04 -4.69
CA LEU A 139 -1.92 -12.07 -3.25
C LEU A 139 -3.42 -12.13 -2.96
N VAL A 140 -4.26 -11.82 -3.95
CA VAL A 140 -5.72 -11.82 -3.78
C VAL A 140 -6.27 -13.23 -3.83
N VAL A 141 -7.14 -13.51 -2.86
CA VAL A 141 -7.77 -14.81 -2.65
C VAL A 141 -9.29 -14.68 -2.63
N LYS A 142 -9.96 -15.77 -3.03
CA LYS A 142 -11.40 -15.94 -2.82
C LYS A 142 -11.63 -16.54 -1.44
N ILE A 143 -12.61 -16.00 -0.71
CA ILE A 143 -13.02 -16.48 0.61
C ILE A 143 -14.41 -17.08 0.48
N VAL A 144 -14.61 -18.27 1.05
CA VAL A 144 -15.92 -18.93 1.15
C VAL A 144 -16.16 -19.32 2.59
N VAL A 145 -17.21 -18.77 3.19
CA VAL A 145 -17.65 -19.11 4.55
C VAL A 145 -18.88 -20.00 4.44
N THR A 146 -18.79 -21.24 4.91
CA THR A 146 -19.86 -22.24 4.75
C THR A 146 -20.88 -22.27 5.88
N SER A 147 -20.63 -21.56 6.97
CA SER A 147 -21.57 -21.42 8.08
C SER A 147 -21.30 -20.13 8.84
N PHE A 148 -22.38 -19.50 9.28
CA PHE A 148 -22.34 -18.26 10.05
C PHE A 148 -22.48 -18.54 11.54
N SER A 149 -21.81 -17.73 12.34
CA SER A 149 -21.97 -17.76 13.80
C SER A 149 -23.31 -17.17 14.22
N LYS A 150 -23.84 -17.63 15.35
CA LYS A 150 -25.06 -17.05 15.94
C LYS A 150 -24.84 -15.63 16.50
N ASP A 151 -23.59 -15.33 16.85
CA ASP A 151 -23.17 -14.09 17.50
C ASP A 151 -22.69 -13.03 16.50
N ARG A 152 -23.16 -13.06 15.24
CA ARG A 152 -22.88 -11.99 14.27
C ARG A 152 -23.39 -10.65 14.80
N CYS A 153 -22.54 -9.64 14.73
CA CYS A 153 -22.83 -8.30 15.25
C CYS A 153 -24.06 -7.72 14.53
N PRO A 154 -25.11 -7.28 15.25
CA PRO A 154 -26.38 -6.86 14.63
C PRO A 154 -26.25 -5.74 13.60
N GLY A 155 -25.26 -4.86 13.75
CA GLY A 155 -25.00 -3.75 12.83
C GLY A 155 -24.31 -4.15 11.52
N LEU A 156 -23.78 -5.38 11.43
CA LEU A 156 -23.16 -5.95 10.23
C LEU A 156 -24.06 -6.99 9.57
N ASN A 157 -25.34 -7.07 9.98
CA ASN A 157 -26.34 -7.92 9.36
C ASN A 157 -26.60 -7.47 7.92
N LEU A 158 -25.79 -7.97 7.00
CA LEU A 158 -26.07 -8.01 5.56
C LEU A 158 -27.33 -8.85 5.24
N MET A 159 -27.95 -9.45 6.26
CA MET A 159 -29.18 -10.23 6.19
C MET A 159 -30.40 -9.44 5.67
N ASP A 160 -30.33 -8.10 5.60
CA ASP A 160 -31.38 -7.30 4.95
C ASP A 160 -31.31 -7.33 3.41
N HIS A 161 -30.28 -7.97 2.84
CA HIS A 161 -30.27 -8.37 1.45
C HIS A 161 -30.47 -9.88 1.38
N ASP A 162 -31.71 -10.31 1.07
CA ASP A 162 -32.16 -11.63 0.62
C ASP A 162 -31.03 -12.62 0.30
N LEU A 163 -30.31 -13.08 1.33
CA LEU A 163 -29.49 -14.27 1.20
C LEU A 163 -30.53 -15.38 1.11
N ASP A 164 -30.69 -15.91 -0.09
CA ASP A 164 -31.49 -17.11 -0.30
C ASP A 164 -31.07 -18.10 0.80
N PRO A 165 -31.99 -18.57 1.66
CA PRO A 165 -31.65 -19.54 2.69
C PRO A 165 -31.03 -20.83 2.11
N ASN A 166 -31.10 -21.02 0.79
CA ASN A 166 -30.41 -22.08 0.06
C ASN A 166 -29.00 -21.71 -0.43
N ASP A 167 -28.60 -20.44 -0.45
CA ASP A 167 -27.22 -20.03 -0.74
C ASP A 167 -26.37 -20.24 0.53
N ARG A 168 -25.95 -21.49 0.71
CA ARG A 168 -25.35 -22.02 1.95
C ARG A 168 -23.98 -21.45 2.31
N GLY A 169 -23.51 -20.39 1.66
CA GLY A 169 -22.24 -19.79 2.01
C GLY A 169 -22.05 -18.37 1.50
N MET A 170 -21.28 -17.60 2.24
CA MET A 170 -20.89 -16.27 1.82
C MET A 170 -19.63 -16.32 1.00
N ASN A 171 -19.67 -15.66 -0.15
CA ASN A 171 -18.49 -15.40 -0.94
C ASN A 171 -17.92 -14.02 -0.60
N GLY A 172 -16.61 -13.96 -0.46
CA GLY A 172 -15.86 -12.73 -0.27
C GLY A 172 -14.51 -12.78 -0.97
N SER A 173 -13.77 -11.70 -0.82
CA SER A 173 -12.40 -11.56 -1.27
C SER A 173 -11.50 -11.24 -0.07
N GLY A 174 -10.22 -11.50 -0.22
CA GLY A 174 -9.21 -11.05 0.73
C GLY A 174 -7.87 -10.97 0.05
N HIS A 175 -6.84 -10.62 0.81
CA HIS A 175 -5.48 -10.68 0.32
C HIS A 175 -4.52 -11.09 1.41
N PHE A 176 -3.47 -11.83 1.03
CA PHE A 176 -2.36 -12.07 1.92
C PHE A 176 -1.65 -10.76 2.23
N TRP A 177 -1.32 -10.57 3.50
CA TRP A 177 -0.61 -9.38 3.95
C TRP A 177 0.40 -9.71 5.04
N ASP A 178 1.40 -8.85 5.16
CA ASP A 178 2.45 -8.89 6.18
C ASP A 178 3.25 -10.21 6.26
N PHE A 179 4.31 -10.29 5.46
CA PHE A 179 5.22 -11.44 5.47
C PHE A 179 5.88 -11.69 6.83
N SER A 180 5.98 -10.68 7.70
CA SER A 180 6.63 -10.80 9.02
C SER A 180 5.80 -11.62 10.01
N LYS A 181 4.49 -11.74 9.75
CA LYS A 181 3.58 -12.59 10.52
C LYS A 181 3.53 -14.02 10.00
N CYS A 182 3.97 -14.27 8.77
CA CYS A 182 3.92 -15.59 8.15
C CYS A 182 5.02 -16.52 8.69
N ARG A 183 4.62 -17.61 9.38
CA ARG A 183 5.53 -18.48 10.15
C ARG A 183 5.32 -19.95 9.82
N TRP A 184 6.41 -20.71 9.83
CA TRP A 184 6.34 -22.17 9.87
C TRP A 184 6.45 -22.62 11.32
N HIS A 185 5.60 -23.56 11.71
CA HIS A 185 5.58 -24.16 13.03
C HIS A 185 5.94 -25.62 12.90
N GLU A 186 6.90 -26.09 13.72
CA GLU A 186 7.25 -27.52 13.84
C GLU A 186 6.38 -28.23 14.90
N SER A 187 5.32 -27.57 15.36
CA SER A 187 4.36 -28.13 16.31
C SER A 187 3.21 -28.82 15.59
N PRO A 188 2.47 -29.73 16.26
CA PRO A 188 1.29 -30.35 15.68
C PRO A 188 0.26 -29.32 15.20
N CYS A 189 -0.25 -29.48 13.98
CA CYS A 189 -1.23 -28.55 13.40
C CYS A 189 -2.49 -28.41 14.27
N PRO A 190 -2.97 -27.17 14.54
CA PRO A 190 -4.14 -26.95 15.39
C PRO A 190 -5.48 -27.10 14.66
N CYS A 191 -5.50 -27.25 13.33
CA CYS A 191 -6.75 -27.29 12.55
C CYS A 191 -7.64 -28.48 12.92
N SER A 192 -8.95 -28.30 12.78
CA SER A 192 -9.96 -29.31 13.16
C SER A 192 -9.81 -30.60 12.37
N THR A 193 -9.43 -30.53 11.10
CA THR A 193 -9.22 -31.68 10.21
C THR A 193 -8.09 -32.59 10.71
N CYS A 194 -6.90 -32.03 10.94
CA CYS A 194 -5.77 -32.79 11.50
C CYS A 194 -6.06 -33.34 12.90
N ARG A 195 -6.91 -32.65 13.67
CA ARG A 195 -7.35 -33.14 14.99
C ARG A 195 -8.28 -34.33 14.86
N ALA A 196 -9.24 -34.28 13.94
CA ALA A 196 -10.25 -35.34 13.74
C ALA A 196 -9.65 -36.62 13.14
N GLU A 197 -8.68 -36.49 12.24
CA GLU A 197 -8.05 -37.63 11.57
C GLU A 197 -7.03 -38.37 12.44
N GLY A 198 -6.67 -37.83 13.62
CA GLY A 198 -5.65 -38.41 14.50
C GLY A 198 -4.21 -38.30 13.98
N THR A 199 -4.03 -37.97 12.70
CA THR A 199 -2.74 -37.68 12.06
C THR A 199 -2.45 -36.18 12.10
N ARG A 200 -1.96 -35.70 13.25
CA ARG A 200 -1.49 -34.31 13.31
C ARG A 200 -0.21 -34.18 12.48
N SER A 201 -0.27 -33.40 11.41
CA SER A 201 0.92 -32.98 10.66
C SER A 201 1.93 -32.38 11.63
N GLN A 202 3.19 -32.83 11.57
CA GLN A 202 4.28 -32.39 12.44
C GLN A 202 4.78 -30.97 12.11
N GLY A 203 4.27 -30.35 11.05
CA GLY A 203 4.49 -28.93 10.80
C GLY A 203 3.38 -28.31 9.96
N TRP A 204 3.25 -27.00 10.09
CA TRP A 204 2.24 -26.21 9.40
C TRP A 204 2.68 -24.76 9.23
N GLY A 205 2.15 -24.12 8.19
CA GLY A 205 2.37 -22.72 7.87
C GLY A 205 1.20 -21.85 8.28
N GLU A 206 1.50 -20.74 8.95
CA GLU A 206 0.60 -19.66 9.32
C GLU A 206 0.68 -18.55 8.27
N LEU A 207 -0.46 -18.22 7.66
CA LEU A 207 -0.61 -17.13 6.70
C LEU A 207 -1.72 -16.18 7.17
N HIS A 208 -1.55 -14.88 6.88
CA HIS A 208 -2.49 -13.85 7.30
C HIS A 208 -3.23 -13.27 6.09
N VAL A 209 -4.55 -13.34 6.12
CA VAL A 209 -5.46 -12.79 5.11
C VAL A 209 -6.19 -11.59 5.70
N PHE A 210 -6.13 -10.44 5.03
CA PHE A 210 -6.94 -9.28 5.38
C PHE A 210 -8.21 -9.27 4.52
N THR A 211 -9.35 -9.07 5.18
CA THR A 211 -10.68 -9.04 4.57
C THR A 211 -11.61 -8.09 5.35
N ALA A 212 -12.89 -8.04 4.99
CA ALA A 212 -13.89 -7.26 5.72
C ALA A 212 -14.45 -8.07 6.89
N ASN A 213 -14.86 -7.40 7.97
CA ASN A 213 -15.38 -8.06 9.17
C ASN A 213 -16.72 -8.75 8.92
N HIS A 214 -17.57 -8.16 8.09
CA HIS A 214 -18.81 -8.83 7.69
C HIS A 214 -18.57 -10.07 6.81
N VAL A 215 -17.35 -10.26 6.26
CA VAL A 215 -16.98 -11.49 5.53
C VAL A 215 -16.62 -12.60 6.50
N VAL A 216 -15.76 -12.35 7.50
CA VAL A 216 -15.50 -13.30 8.58
C VAL A 216 -15.46 -12.51 9.88
N CYS A 217 -16.37 -12.78 10.82
CA CYS A 217 -16.48 -11.94 12.01
C CYS A 217 -15.82 -12.53 13.27
N ASN A 218 -15.68 -13.86 13.37
CA ASN A 218 -15.15 -14.51 14.57
C ASN A 218 -14.54 -15.90 14.26
N ASN A 219 -14.06 -16.57 15.32
CA ASN A 219 -13.39 -17.87 15.23
C ASN A 219 -14.31 -19.01 14.77
N GLU A 220 -15.60 -18.98 15.12
CA GLU A 220 -16.56 -19.99 14.67
C GLU A 220 -16.67 -19.98 13.14
N GLU A 221 -16.77 -18.78 12.55
CA GLU A 221 -16.80 -18.62 11.09
C GLU A 221 -15.44 -18.88 10.44
N ALA A 222 -14.34 -18.51 11.10
CA ALA A 222 -13.00 -18.81 10.61
C ALA A 222 -12.81 -20.32 10.40
N TRP A 223 -13.29 -21.16 11.32
CA TRP A 223 -13.22 -22.62 11.17
C TRP A 223 -14.08 -23.18 10.03
N GLN A 224 -15.09 -22.41 9.61
CA GLN A 224 -15.99 -22.72 8.51
C GLN A 224 -15.57 -21.99 7.22
N THR A 225 -14.39 -21.39 7.21
CA THR A 225 -13.88 -20.62 6.08
C THR A 225 -12.86 -21.42 5.28
N LYS A 226 -13.05 -21.44 3.95
CA LYS A 226 -12.07 -21.93 2.97
C LYS A 226 -11.55 -20.77 2.14
N ILE A 227 -10.26 -20.80 1.83
CA ILE A 227 -9.58 -19.79 1.02
C ILE A 227 -9.09 -20.45 -0.26
N TYR A 228 -9.46 -19.90 -1.41
CA TYR A 228 -9.06 -20.41 -2.72
C TYR A 228 -8.02 -19.46 -3.29
N TYR A 229 -6.77 -19.93 -3.32
CA TYR A 229 -5.65 -19.22 -3.91
C TYR A 229 -5.47 -19.61 -5.38
N GLY A 230 -5.24 -18.62 -6.24
CA GLY A 230 -5.08 -18.84 -7.68
C GLY A 230 -6.39 -19.14 -8.43
N TYR A 231 -7.54 -18.72 -7.90
CA TYR A 231 -8.85 -18.94 -8.51
C TYR A 231 -9.12 -17.97 -9.67
N ASP A 232 -8.41 -18.15 -10.79
CA ASP A 232 -8.43 -17.25 -11.96
C ASP A 232 -9.36 -17.74 -13.09
N GLY A 233 -10.22 -18.73 -12.81
CA GLY A 233 -11.19 -19.25 -13.79
C GLY A 233 -10.58 -20.12 -14.88
N ASN A 234 -9.30 -20.47 -14.76
CA ASN A 234 -8.68 -21.45 -15.62
C ASN A 234 -8.98 -22.85 -15.09
N CYS A 235 -9.81 -23.62 -15.79
CA CYS A 235 -10.13 -25.02 -15.44
C CYS A 235 -8.91 -25.95 -15.44
N GLN A 236 -7.79 -25.54 -16.02
CA GLN A 236 -6.58 -26.39 -16.09
C GLN A 236 -5.87 -26.53 -14.75
N TYR A 237 -6.09 -25.61 -13.80
CA TYR A 237 -5.40 -25.63 -12.51
C TYR A 237 -6.41 -25.66 -11.36
N SER A 238 -6.29 -26.66 -10.50
CA SER A 238 -7.00 -26.68 -9.22
C SER A 238 -6.45 -25.56 -8.33
N PRO A 239 -7.31 -24.69 -7.77
CA PRO A 239 -6.86 -23.70 -6.81
C PRO A 239 -6.28 -24.40 -5.57
N GLU A 240 -5.27 -23.77 -4.95
CA GLU A 240 -4.80 -24.21 -3.64
C GLU A 240 -5.87 -23.82 -2.60
N ILE A 241 -6.29 -24.79 -1.79
CA ILE A 241 -7.33 -24.56 -0.77
C ILE A 241 -6.70 -24.53 0.61
N LEU A 242 -6.82 -23.39 1.28
CA LEU A 242 -6.41 -23.22 2.67
C LEU A 242 -7.62 -23.21 3.59
N VAL A 243 -7.38 -23.56 4.85
CA VAL A 243 -8.43 -23.63 5.89
C VAL A 243 -8.24 -22.46 6.85
N GLY A 244 -9.33 -21.74 7.14
CA GLY A 244 -9.34 -20.71 8.17
C GLY A 244 -9.15 -21.31 9.56
N TYR A 245 -8.42 -20.59 10.41
CA TYR A 245 -8.04 -21.07 11.74
C TYR A 245 -8.51 -20.17 12.86
N GLN A 246 -8.25 -18.87 12.78
CA GLN A 246 -8.64 -17.92 13.82
C GLN A 246 -8.71 -16.50 13.27
N VAL A 247 -9.60 -15.69 13.83
CA VAL A 247 -9.60 -14.24 13.68
C VAL A 247 -8.67 -13.67 14.74
N VAL A 248 -7.60 -13.00 14.30
CA VAL A 248 -6.60 -12.39 15.21
C VAL A 248 -7.00 -10.96 15.57
N GLN A 249 -7.61 -10.27 14.62
CA GLN A 249 -8.07 -8.90 14.80
C GLN A 249 -9.35 -8.70 14.00
N CYS A 250 -10.39 -8.15 14.63
CA CYS A 250 -11.60 -7.70 13.95
C CYS A 250 -11.99 -6.32 14.48
N SER A 251 -12.60 -5.50 13.62
CA SER A 251 -13.19 -4.22 14.00
C SER A 251 -14.55 -4.10 13.31
N GLU A 252 -15.61 -4.00 14.11
CA GLU A 252 -16.96 -3.77 13.60
C GLU A 252 -17.12 -2.37 13.02
N THR A 253 -16.52 -1.37 13.67
CA THR A 253 -16.62 0.04 13.30
C THR A 253 -15.87 0.35 11.99
N ASP A 254 -14.79 -0.39 11.75
CA ASP A 254 -13.97 -0.25 10.54
C ASP A 254 -14.27 -1.31 9.51
N ASP A 255 -15.06 -2.31 9.88
CA ASP A 255 -15.41 -3.46 9.07
C ASP A 255 -14.17 -4.13 8.46
N THR A 256 -13.21 -4.45 9.32
CA THR A 256 -11.95 -5.11 8.97
C THR A 256 -11.78 -6.40 9.76
N CYS A 257 -11.21 -7.42 9.12
CA CYS A 257 -10.84 -8.68 9.76
C CYS A 257 -9.47 -9.14 9.26
N GLU A 258 -8.62 -9.55 10.20
CA GLU A 258 -7.40 -10.30 9.98
C GLU A 258 -7.64 -11.77 10.34
N LEU A 259 -7.69 -12.60 9.31
CA LEU A 259 -7.89 -14.04 9.40
C LEU A 259 -6.56 -14.76 9.26
N VAL A 260 -6.26 -15.65 10.20
CA VAL A 260 -5.18 -16.62 10.05
C VAL A 260 -5.68 -17.86 9.34
N VAL A 261 -4.88 -18.33 8.39
CA VAL A 261 -5.18 -19.50 7.55
C VAL A 261 -3.99 -20.45 7.58
N ILE A 262 -4.27 -21.74 7.44
CA ILE A 262 -3.28 -22.80 7.60
C ILE A 262 -2.97 -23.43 6.24
N THR A 263 -1.68 -23.71 6.02
CA THR A 263 -1.19 -24.62 4.98
C THR A 263 -0.32 -25.71 5.61
N HIS A 264 -0.28 -26.90 5.02
CA HIS A 264 0.72 -27.93 5.35
C HIS A 264 1.87 -27.98 4.34
N ASP A 265 1.84 -27.11 3.33
CA ASP A 265 2.87 -27.03 2.31
C ASP A 265 3.82 -25.86 2.63
N ARG A 266 5.04 -26.22 3.07
CA ARG A 266 6.11 -25.27 3.35
C ARG A 266 6.57 -24.51 2.10
N VAL A 267 6.61 -25.18 0.94
CA VAL A 267 6.99 -24.56 -0.32
C VAL A 267 5.95 -23.52 -0.72
N PHE A 268 4.67 -23.81 -0.51
CA PHE A 268 3.59 -22.85 -0.71
C PHE A 268 3.72 -21.63 0.22
N LEU A 269 3.98 -21.84 1.52
CA LEU A 269 4.21 -20.74 2.47
C LEU A 269 5.35 -19.83 2.00
N ASP A 270 6.50 -20.41 1.63
CA ASP A 270 7.67 -19.65 1.18
C ASP A 270 7.39 -18.89 -0.13
N LYS A 271 6.63 -19.51 -1.05
CA LYS A 271 6.14 -18.85 -2.27
C LYS A 271 5.29 -17.61 -1.95
N VAL A 272 4.30 -17.73 -1.06
CA VAL A 272 3.43 -16.60 -0.68
C VAL A 272 4.26 -15.49 -0.02
N LYS A 273 5.19 -15.83 0.88
CA LYS A 273 6.10 -14.85 1.50
C LYS A 273 6.93 -14.10 0.48
N SER A 274 7.50 -14.80 -0.50
CA SER A 274 8.25 -14.20 -1.61
C SER A 274 7.38 -13.25 -2.45
N GLN A 275 6.12 -13.63 -2.71
CA GLN A 275 5.18 -12.78 -3.44
C GLN A 275 4.81 -11.50 -2.66
N ILE A 276 4.59 -11.59 -1.34
CA ILE A 276 4.33 -10.42 -0.50
C ILE A 276 5.52 -9.46 -0.55
N ASP A 277 6.73 -9.98 -0.34
CA ASP A 277 7.96 -9.19 -0.39
C ASP A 277 8.17 -8.53 -1.76
N THR A 278 7.93 -9.28 -2.84
CA THR A 278 8.00 -8.76 -4.21
C THR A 278 7.02 -7.61 -4.41
N CYS A 279 5.75 -7.77 -4.01
CA CYS A 279 4.74 -6.71 -4.12
C CYS A 279 5.16 -5.46 -3.35
N MET A 280 5.63 -5.61 -2.10
CA MET A 280 6.07 -4.49 -1.27
C MET A 280 7.28 -3.76 -1.86
N LYS A 281 8.17 -4.46 -2.58
CA LYS A 281 9.30 -3.86 -3.29
C LYS A 281 8.87 -3.15 -4.56
N THR A 282 8.04 -3.76 -5.40
CA THR A 282 7.60 -3.16 -6.68
C THR A 282 6.70 -1.95 -6.46
N SER A 283 5.81 -2.00 -5.46
CA SER A 283 4.95 -0.87 -5.08
C SER A 283 5.73 0.41 -4.70
N ARG A 284 6.98 0.29 -4.25
CA ARG A 284 7.83 1.44 -3.90
C ARG A 284 8.50 2.09 -5.12
N ALA A 285 8.60 1.37 -6.23
CA ALA A 285 9.34 1.79 -7.41
C ALA A 285 8.56 2.73 -8.34
N ILE A 286 7.23 2.88 -8.15
CA ILE A 286 6.40 3.82 -8.92
C ILE A 286 7.05 5.21 -8.86
N SER A 287 7.29 5.79 -10.02
CA SER A 287 8.19 6.92 -10.21
C SER A 287 7.63 8.21 -9.61
N ASP A 288 8.51 9.07 -9.09
CA ASP A 288 8.13 10.39 -8.57
C ASP A 288 7.44 11.26 -9.63
N LEU A 289 7.66 10.98 -10.92
CA LEU A 289 7.05 11.69 -12.04
C LEU A 289 5.58 11.28 -12.24
N GLU A 290 5.24 10.00 -12.06
CA GLU A 290 3.86 9.53 -12.05
C GLU A 290 3.10 10.19 -10.90
N MET A 291 3.70 10.22 -9.71
CA MET A 291 3.14 10.88 -8.53
C MET A 291 2.76 12.36 -8.77
N VAL A 292 3.63 13.12 -9.44
CA VAL A 292 3.34 14.53 -9.76
C VAL A 292 2.17 14.66 -10.73
N THR A 293 2.07 13.78 -11.72
CA THR A 293 0.99 13.78 -12.71
C THR A 293 -0.37 13.43 -12.08
N LEU A 294 -0.37 12.56 -11.07
CA LEU A 294 -1.57 12.16 -10.32
C LEU A 294 -2.09 13.28 -9.42
N LEU A 295 -1.17 13.95 -8.72
CA LEU A 295 -1.50 15.06 -7.81
C LEU A 295 -2.10 16.25 -8.56
N GLN A 296 -1.64 16.54 -9.78
CA GLN A 296 -2.13 17.66 -10.59
C GLN A 296 -3.58 17.50 -11.06
N LYS A 297 -4.08 16.27 -11.18
CA LYS A 297 -5.43 16.00 -11.71
C LYS A 297 -6.51 15.88 -10.65
N GLY A 298 -6.15 15.87 -9.36
CA GLY A 298 -7.11 15.76 -8.25
C GLY A 298 -7.94 14.46 -8.24
N LYS A 299 -7.55 13.45 -9.03
CA LYS A 299 -8.23 12.16 -9.15
C LYS A 299 -7.20 11.04 -9.05
N TYR A 300 -7.26 10.26 -7.98
CA TYR A 300 -6.43 9.07 -7.82
C TYR A 300 -7.13 7.89 -8.47
N LEU A 301 -6.43 7.15 -9.33
CA LEU A 301 -6.96 5.90 -9.87
C LEU A 301 -7.16 4.92 -8.72
N THR A 302 -8.27 4.20 -8.73
CA THR A 302 -8.58 3.19 -7.74
C THR A 302 -8.84 1.88 -8.46
N ILE A 303 -8.06 0.87 -8.09
CA ILE A 303 -8.10 -0.45 -8.68
C ILE A 303 -8.56 -1.41 -7.59
N ILE A 304 -9.47 -2.31 -7.93
CA ILE A 304 -9.92 -3.38 -7.07
C ILE A 304 -9.69 -4.70 -7.80
N ILE A 305 -9.05 -5.63 -7.10
CA ILE A 305 -8.83 -6.99 -7.58
C ILE A 305 -9.63 -7.90 -6.65
N SER A 306 -10.62 -8.60 -7.19
CA SER A 306 -11.63 -9.30 -6.37
C SER A 306 -12.24 -10.51 -7.06
N HIS A 307 -13.08 -11.24 -6.33
CA HIS A 307 -13.87 -12.38 -6.80
C HIS A 307 -15.37 -12.03 -6.77
N PRO A 308 -15.86 -11.19 -7.70
CA PRO A 308 -17.26 -10.80 -7.75
C PRO A 308 -18.15 -12.03 -7.94
N HIS A 309 -19.19 -12.11 -7.12
CA HIS A 309 -20.12 -13.23 -6.92
C HIS A 309 -19.43 -14.57 -6.63
N GLY A 310 -18.17 -14.55 -6.15
CA GLY A 310 -17.38 -15.75 -5.94
C GLY A 310 -16.84 -16.37 -7.24
N PHE A 311 -16.94 -15.69 -8.39
CA PHE A 311 -16.37 -16.17 -9.64
C PHE A 311 -14.86 -15.93 -9.73
N GLU A 312 -14.31 -16.24 -10.90
CA GLU A 312 -12.90 -16.03 -11.22
C GLU A 312 -12.44 -14.59 -10.94
N LYS A 313 -11.16 -14.45 -10.61
CA LYS A 313 -10.56 -13.16 -10.26
C LYS A 313 -10.75 -12.12 -11.37
N GLN A 314 -11.23 -10.95 -10.98
CA GLN A 314 -11.42 -9.80 -11.86
C GLN A 314 -10.61 -8.60 -11.36
N VAL A 315 -10.24 -7.73 -12.30
CA VAL A 315 -9.80 -6.36 -12.06
C VAL A 315 -10.94 -5.41 -12.41
N SER A 316 -11.17 -4.40 -11.56
CA SER A 316 -12.01 -3.26 -11.89
C SER A 316 -11.26 -1.95 -11.63
N ILE A 317 -11.56 -0.95 -12.45
CA ILE A 317 -10.84 0.33 -12.48
C ILE A 317 -11.85 1.47 -12.33
N GLY A 318 -11.51 2.42 -11.47
CA GLY A 318 -12.27 3.65 -11.26
C GLY A 318 -11.39 4.70 -10.60
N PHE A 319 -12.00 5.62 -9.87
CA PHE A 319 -11.33 6.75 -9.26
C PHE A 319 -11.79 6.99 -7.83
N SER A 320 -10.83 7.39 -6.99
CA SER A 320 -11.08 7.87 -5.65
C SER A 320 -11.93 9.15 -5.70
N LYS A 321 -12.95 9.19 -4.84
CA LYS A 321 -13.84 10.33 -4.60
C LYS A 321 -13.53 11.06 -3.31
N GLY A 322 -12.82 10.42 -2.39
CA GLY A 322 -12.48 11.01 -1.11
C GLY A 322 -11.62 10.09 -0.26
N ARG A 323 -10.84 10.71 0.62
CA ARG A 323 -10.02 10.06 1.65
C ARG A 323 -10.37 10.69 2.99
N SER A 324 -10.67 9.87 3.98
CA SER A 324 -10.81 10.31 5.36
C SER A 324 -9.71 9.68 6.21
N VAL A 325 -9.16 10.48 7.12
CA VAL A 325 -8.21 10.01 8.13
C VAL A 325 -9.02 9.63 9.36
N VAL A 326 -8.88 8.39 9.80
CA VAL A 326 -9.41 7.92 11.08
C VAL A 326 -8.41 8.35 12.16
N GLN A 327 -8.92 8.93 13.25
CA GLN A 327 -8.18 9.69 14.25
C GLN A 327 -6.85 9.03 14.67
N ASN A 328 -5.80 9.86 14.82
CA ASN A 328 -4.43 9.39 15.04
C ASN A 328 -4.12 9.27 16.53
N ASP A 329 -3.93 8.03 17.01
CA ASP A 329 -3.38 7.76 18.33
C ASP A 329 -1.85 7.79 18.27
N ARG A 330 -1.29 9.00 18.06
CA ARG A 330 0.12 9.37 18.30
C ARG A 330 1.20 8.53 17.58
N GLY A 331 0.92 7.95 16.42
CA GLY A 331 1.87 7.09 15.69
C GLY A 331 2.45 7.69 14.41
N PHE A 332 3.48 7.02 13.85
CA PHE A 332 4.00 7.24 12.49
C PHE A 332 3.04 6.77 11.39
N THR A 333 1.84 6.33 11.76
CA THR A 333 0.85 5.73 10.87
C THR A 333 -0.53 6.28 11.20
N VAL A 334 -1.32 6.53 10.16
CA VAL A 334 -2.71 6.98 10.27
C VAL A 334 -3.65 5.94 9.70
N GLY A 335 -4.80 5.76 10.34
CA GLY A 335 -5.91 5.02 9.79
C GLY A 335 -6.53 5.79 8.61
N VAL A 336 -6.86 5.11 7.52
CA VAL A 336 -7.46 5.75 6.35
C VAL A 336 -8.66 4.99 5.82
N LYS A 337 -9.70 5.71 5.41
CA LYS A 337 -10.82 5.17 4.63
C LYS A 337 -10.92 5.90 3.30
N TYR A 338 -11.38 5.18 2.29
CA TYR A 338 -11.55 5.69 0.94
C TYR A 338 -12.99 5.57 0.49
N SER A 339 -13.41 6.55 -0.32
CA SER A 339 -14.59 6.43 -1.16
C SER A 339 -14.18 6.51 -2.62
N TYR A 340 -14.85 5.76 -3.50
CA TYR A 340 -14.48 5.62 -4.91
C TYR A 340 -15.69 5.22 -5.76
N ASP A 341 -15.59 5.34 -7.09
CA ASP A 341 -16.59 4.84 -8.05
C ASP A 341 -16.17 3.56 -8.76
N THR A 342 -15.06 2.93 -8.34
CA THR A 342 -14.58 1.66 -8.91
C THR A 342 -15.66 0.57 -8.78
N PRO A 343 -16.03 -0.11 -9.88
CA PRO A 343 -17.06 -1.16 -9.90
C PRO A 343 -16.78 -2.29 -8.91
N THR A 344 -17.81 -2.72 -8.19
CA THR A 344 -17.77 -3.82 -7.22
C THR A 344 -19.12 -4.53 -7.19
N CYS A 345 -19.14 -5.82 -6.89
CA CYS A 345 -20.36 -6.64 -6.78
C CYS A 345 -20.39 -7.34 -5.41
N PRO A 346 -21.49 -8.01 -5.03
CA PRO A 346 -21.42 -9.07 -4.01
C PRO A 346 -20.20 -9.96 -4.26
N GLY A 347 -19.52 -10.46 -3.23
CA GLY A 347 -18.24 -11.19 -3.37
C GLY A 347 -16.99 -10.31 -3.49
N SER A 348 -17.10 -9.03 -3.87
CA SER A 348 -15.97 -8.10 -3.84
C SER A 348 -15.61 -7.61 -2.43
N SER A 349 -16.46 -7.84 -1.43
CA SER A 349 -16.19 -7.48 -0.04
C SER A 349 -14.88 -8.10 0.46
N GLY A 350 -14.08 -7.32 1.17
CA GLY A 350 -12.76 -7.72 1.66
C GLY A 350 -11.63 -7.58 0.65
N ALA A 351 -11.93 -7.33 -0.64
CA ALA A 351 -10.91 -7.09 -1.65
C ALA A 351 -10.07 -5.85 -1.31
N PRO A 352 -8.75 -5.87 -1.55
CA PRO A 352 -7.91 -4.69 -1.30
C PRO A 352 -8.29 -3.52 -2.22
N VAL A 353 -8.38 -2.33 -1.64
CA VAL A 353 -8.57 -1.07 -2.38
C VAL A 353 -7.21 -0.47 -2.68
N PHE A 354 -6.76 -0.62 -3.93
CA PHE A 354 -5.48 -0.11 -4.40
C PHE A 354 -5.64 1.31 -4.95
N VAL A 355 -5.19 2.32 -4.21
CA VAL A 355 -5.24 3.73 -4.63
C VAL A 355 -3.88 4.13 -5.20
N VAL A 356 -3.85 4.40 -6.50
CA VAL A 356 -2.60 4.70 -7.20
C VAL A 356 -2.00 6.01 -6.71
N GLY A 357 -0.71 5.96 -6.40
CA GLY A 357 0.06 7.04 -5.81
C GLY A 357 0.05 7.06 -4.27
N LYS A 358 -0.53 6.05 -3.62
CA LYS A 358 -0.50 5.88 -2.15
C LYS A 358 0.28 4.66 -1.71
N GLU A 359 0.93 3.96 -2.62
CA GLU A 359 1.60 2.68 -2.39
C GLU A 359 2.79 2.79 -1.45
N ARG A 360 3.55 3.89 -1.53
CA ARG A 360 4.70 4.13 -0.64
C ARG A 360 4.27 4.41 0.80
N SER A 361 3.14 5.08 0.97
CA SER A 361 2.58 5.36 2.29
C SER A 361 1.77 4.19 2.81
N THR A 362 1.12 3.39 1.96
CA THR A 362 0.21 2.32 2.40
C THR A 362 0.99 1.16 3.00
N LEU A 363 0.75 0.91 4.29
CA LEU A 363 1.25 -0.23 5.03
C LEU A 363 0.26 -1.39 5.01
N ARG A 364 -1.03 -1.05 5.04
CA ARG A 364 -2.14 -2.01 5.01
C ARG A 364 -3.22 -1.48 4.09
N TYR A 365 -3.48 -2.19 2.99
CA TYR A 365 -4.53 -1.81 2.05
C TYR A 365 -5.91 -1.97 2.70
N PRO A 366 -6.77 -0.95 2.66
CA PRO A 366 -8.10 -1.06 3.23
C PRO A 366 -8.95 -2.04 2.39
N PRO A 367 -9.80 -2.89 3.03
CA PRO A 367 -10.71 -3.76 2.30
C PRO A 367 -11.88 -2.96 1.72
N HIS A 368 -12.45 -3.40 0.60
CA HIS A 368 -13.77 -2.95 0.16
C HIS A 368 -14.83 -3.48 1.14
N VAL A 369 -15.75 -2.61 1.58
CA VAL A 369 -16.74 -2.99 2.59
C VAL A 369 -18.18 -2.80 2.13
N SER A 370 -18.48 -1.71 1.43
CA SER A 370 -19.86 -1.41 1.05
C SER A 370 -19.96 -0.53 -0.18
N GLY A 371 -21.15 -0.50 -0.77
CA GLY A 371 -21.47 0.34 -1.90
C GLY A 371 -22.86 0.93 -1.82
N ASN A 372 -22.99 2.18 -2.26
CA ASN A 372 -24.25 2.87 -2.44
C ASN A 372 -24.53 3.01 -3.93
N VAL A 373 -25.37 2.12 -4.46
CA VAL A 373 -25.73 2.07 -5.89
C VAL A 373 -26.34 3.40 -6.35
N LYS A 374 -27.25 3.98 -5.54
CA LYS A 374 -27.92 5.26 -5.86
C LYS A 374 -26.96 6.42 -6.03
N ARG A 375 -25.83 6.42 -5.30
CA ARG A 375 -24.81 7.48 -5.35
C ARG A 375 -23.60 7.12 -6.21
N ASN A 376 -23.60 5.95 -6.84
CA ASN A 376 -22.44 5.38 -7.53
C ASN A 376 -21.15 5.54 -6.71
N ARG A 377 -21.21 5.17 -5.42
CA ARG A 377 -20.12 5.40 -4.47
C ARG A 377 -19.91 4.17 -3.61
N ASN A 378 -18.70 3.66 -3.64
CA ASN A 378 -18.21 2.57 -2.81
C ASN A 378 -17.33 3.11 -1.68
N PHE A 379 -17.20 2.32 -0.62
CA PHE A 379 -16.43 2.65 0.57
C PHE A 379 -15.49 1.51 0.93
N SER A 380 -14.35 1.87 1.50
CA SER A 380 -13.43 0.94 2.13
C SER A 380 -13.61 0.92 3.65
N GLY A 381 -13.17 -0.17 4.26
CA GLY A 381 -12.84 -0.22 5.68
C GLY A 381 -11.58 0.58 5.98
N THR A 382 -11.02 0.41 7.17
CA THR A 382 -9.81 1.11 7.58
C THR A 382 -8.53 0.40 7.11
N GLY A 383 -7.69 1.16 6.42
CA GLY A 383 -6.33 0.78 6.06
C GLY A 383 -5.34 1.55 6.93
N GLN A 384 -4.04 1.32 6.70
CA GLN A 384 -2.98 2.03 7.40
C GLN A 384 -2.04 2.68 6.39
N GLU A 385 -1.79 3.97 6.56
CA GLU A 385 -0.78 4.72 5.81
C GLU A 385 0.26 5.29 6.76
N ARG A 386 1.50 5.47 6.29
CA ARG A 386 2.49 6.30 6.97
C ARG A 386 1.94 7.72 7.05
N ASP A 387 2.04 8.31 8.23
CA ASP A 387 1.86 9.74 8.42
C ASP A 387 3.07 10.45 7.81
N GLU A 388 3.16 10.42 6.48
CA GLU A 388 4.09 11.30 5.81
C GLU A 388 3.59 12.71 6.09
N PRO A 389 4.41 13.62 6.63
CA PRO A 389 4.02 15.02 6.75
C PRO A 389 3.83 15.54 5.34
N ILE A 390 2.59 15.42 4.82
CA ILE A 390 2.17 15.77 3.46
C ILE A 390 2.56 17.22 3.15
N GLY A 391 2.73 18.06 4.18
CA GLY A 391 3.17 19.44 4.09
C GLY A 391 4.69 19.69 4.13
N PHE A 392 5.57 18.70 4.35
CA PHE A 392 7.01 18.98 4.41
C PHE A 392 7.60 19.15 3.01
N TRP A 393 7.39 18.22 2.07
CA TRP A 393 8.04 18.30 0.76
C TRP A 393 7.26 19.07 -0.31
N THR A 394 5.93 19.04 -0.27
CA THR A 394 5.07 19.72 -1.25
C THR A 394 5.08 21.24 -1.08
N ASN A 395 5.10 21.75 0.17
CA ASN A 395 5.31 23.19 0.42
C ASN A 395 6.73 23.64 0.09
N LEU A 396 7.74 22.77 0.23
CA LEU A 396 9.14 23.10 -0.05
C LEU A 396 9.44 23.23 -1.55
N LYS A 397 8.79 22.45 -2.42
CA LYS A 397 9.00 22.51 -3.87
C LYS A 397 8.11 23.54 -4.58
N ASN A 398 6.84 23.68 -4.17
CA ASN A 398 5.91 24.59 -4.86
C ASN A 398 5.98 26.05 -4.38
N SER A 399 6.43 26.32 -3.15
CA SER A 399 6.43 27.70 -2.63
C SER A 399 7.76 28.44 -2.86
N ALA A 400 8.89 27.75 -3.02
CA ALA A 400 10.18 28.42 -3.24
C ALA A 400 10.53 28.53 -4.72
N VAL A 401 10.39 27.46 -5.51
CA VAL A 401 10.88 27.46 -6.91
C VAL A 401 9.91 28.17 -7.85
N VAL A 402 8.60 27.96 -7.69
CA VAL A 402 7.59 28.64 -8.52
C VAL A 402 7.50 30.13 -8.16
N PHE A 403 7.63 30.49 -6.87
CA PHE A 403 7.59 31.89 -6.43
C PHE A 403 8.83 32.69 -6.86
N ILE A 404 10.01 32.05 -6.95
CA ILE A 404 11.24 32.68 -7.45
C ILE A 404 11.25 32.82 -8.97
N LEU A 405 10.61 31.90 -9.70
CA LEU A 405 10.61 31.91 -11.17
C LEU A 405 9.44 32.69 -11.81
N SER A 406 8.35 32.96 -11.08
CA SER A 406 7.14 33.61 -11.63
C SER A 406 7.03 35.12 -11.38
N ARG A 407 7.95 35.74 -10.62
CA ARG A 407 7.95 37.19 -10.38
C ARG A 407 9.21 37.88 -10.93
N PRO A 408 9.08 39.05 -11.58
CA PRO A 408 10.22 39.81 -12.07
C PRO A 408 10.84 40.58 -10.89
N PHE A 409 11.70 39.91 -10.12
CA PHE A 409 12.53 40.60 -9.12
C PHE A 409 13.73 41.27 -9.80
N SER A 410 14.08 42.48 -9.34
CA SER A 410 15.30 43.14 -9.79
C SER A 410 16.52 42.29 -9.40
N VAL A 411 17.59 42.35 -10.19
CA VAL A 411 18.83 41.56 -9.99
C VAL A 411 19.42 41.73 -8.57
N ARG A 412 19.08 42.82 -7.87
CA ARG A 412 19.57 43.12 -6.52
C ARG A 412 18.80 42.43 -5.38
N GLU A 413 17.57 41.95 -5.59
CA GLU A 413 16.72 41.40 -4.50
C GLU A 413 16.81 39.86 -4.38
N LYS A 414 17.26 39.17 -5.43
CA LYS A 414 17.37 37.70 -5.45
C LYS A 414 18.29 37.11 -4.37
N PRO A 415 19.46 37.69 -4.04
CA PRO A 415 20.37 37.11 -3.04
C PRO A 415 19.76 37.09 -1.63
N LEU A 416 19.08 38.16 -1.22
CA LEU A 416 18.45 38.29 0.10
C LEU A 416 17.30 37.29 0.29
N LEU A 417 16.51 37.05 -0.78
CA LEU A 417 15.43 36.06 -0.75
C LEU A 417 15.98 34.63 -0.64
N ILE A 418 17.06 34.33 -1.37
CA ILE A 418 17.74 33.02 -1.30
C ILE A 418 18.31 32.78 0.10
N VAL A 419 18.97 33.79 0.68
CA VAL A 419 19.52 33.70 2.05
C VAL A 419 18.43 33.47 3.08
N ASN A 420 17.30 34.18 3.01
CA ASN A 420 16.17 33.98 3.94
C ASN A 420 15.55 32.58 3.81
N VAL A 421 15.42 32.06 2.58
CA VAL A 421 14.95 30.69 2.35
C VAL A 421 15.92 29.66 2.94
N ILE A 422 17.23 29.86 2.79
CA ILE A 422 18.26 29.00 3.39
C ILE A 422 18.22 29.08 4.92
N PHE A 423 18.07 30.26 5.50
CA PHE A 423 18.05 30.46 6.96
C PHE A 423 16.83 29.82 7.63
N VAL A 424 15.66 29.91 7.00
CA VAL A 424 14.43 29.23 7.48
C VAL A 424 14.58 27.71 7.37
N LYS A 425 15.23 27.21 6.31
CA LYS A 425 15.54 25.77 6.15
C LYS A 425 16.50 25.26 7.23
N LEU A 426 17.56 26.00 7.52
CA LEU A 426 18.53 25.64 8.57
C LEU A 426 17.90 25.62 9.96
N LYS A 427 17.11 26.64 10.34
CA LYS A 427 16.41 26.66 11.64
C LYS A 427 15.47 25.45 11.83
N ARG A 428 14.79 25.01 10.76
CA ARG A 428 13.85 23.88 10.83
C ARG A 428 14.56 22.52 10.78
N CYS A 429 15.69 22.40 10.07
CA CYS A 429 16.56 21.23 10.16
C CYS A 429 17.12 21.05 11.58
N VAL A 430 17.57 22.14 12.21
CA VAL A 430 18.06 22.11 13.61
C VAL A 430 16.94 21.66 14.57
N TYR A 431 15.71 22.14 14.38
CA TYR A 431 14.56 21.71 15.19
C TYR A 431 14.23 20.21 15.01
N TRP A 432 14.31 19.69 13.79
CA TRP A 432 14.03 18.28 13.51
C TRP A 432 15.13 17.34 14.06
N ILE A 433 16.40 17.72 13.89
CA ILE A 433 17.54 17.00 14.47
C ILE A 433 17.42 16.97 16.01
N ARG A 434 16.95 18.05 16.63
CA ARG A 434 16.72 18.12 18.07
C ARG A 434 15.66 17.13 18.57
N ASN A 435 14.59 16.89 17.81
CA ASN A 435 13.52 15.95 18.20
C ASN A 435 13.84 14.47 17.88
N ILE A 436 14.97 14.20 17.21
CA ILE A 436 15.44 12.84 16.94
C ILE A 436 16.52 12.43 17.95
N LEU A 437 17.29 13.39 18.44
CA LEU A 437 18.40 13.18 19.38
C LEU A 437 17.99 13.30 20.86
N PHE A 438 16.78 13.77 21.14
CA PHE A 438 16.13 13.79 22.46
C PHE A 438 14.81 13.03 22.34
#